data_AF-A0A934HQH7-F1
#
_entry.id   AF-A0A934HQH7-F1
#
_cell.length_a   1.000
_cell.length_b   1.000
_cell.length_c   1.000
_cell.angle_alpha   90.00
_cell.angle_beta   90.00
_cell.angle_gamma   90.00
#
_symmetry.space_group_name_H-M   'P 1'
#
loop_
_entity.id
_entity.type
_entity.pdbx_description
1 polymer ?
#
loop_
_entity_poly.entity_id
_entity_poly.type
_entity_poly.pdbx_seq_one_letter_code
_entity_poly.pdbx_strand_id
1 'polypeptide(L)'
;MVPIFTFLIISLIYFYVKRFLRSRQRGGLLQGNAVRNKFYATAEELQNDLDNRLTYYNNERPHGGYRNMGRRPIETVGEGKNLIPKEAA
;
A
#
# COMPACT_ATOMS: atom_id res chain seq x y z
N MET A 1 12.47 -29.93 11.45
CA MET A 1 12.54 -29.57 10.02
C MET A 1 11.38 -28.64 9.71
N VAL A 2 11.62 -27.32 9.62
CA VAL A 2 10.56 -26.37 9.28
C VAL A 2 10.26 -26.54 7.79
N PRO A 3 9.00 -26.76 7.37
CA PRO A 3 8.70 -27.01 5.97
C PRO A 3 9.07 -25.80 5.12
N ILE A 4 9.62 -26.04 3.93
CA ILE A 4 10.08 -25.02 2.97
C ILE A 4 8.99 -23.97 2.69
N PHE A 5 7.72 -24.39 2.72
CA PHE A 5 6.56 -23.52 2.61
C PHE A 5 6.50 -22.42 3.68
N THR A 6 6.82 -22.75 4.93
CA THR A 6 6.80 -21.76 6.03
C THR A 6 7.89 -20.72 5.85
N PHE A 7 9.06 -21.12 5.36
CA PHE A 7 10.17 -20.19 5.05
C PHE A 7 9.86 -19.26 3.88
N LEU A 8 9.19 -19.77 2.84
CA LEU A 8 8.75 -18.98 1.70
C LEU A 8 7.68 -17.97 2.10
N ILE A 9 6.71 -18.37 2.91
CA ILE A 9 5.66 -17.49 3.42
C ILE A 9 6.25 -16.39 4.31
N ILE A 10 7.13 -16.74 5.25
CA ILE A 10 7.81 -15.76 6.13
C ILE A 10 8.68 -14.81 5.30
N SER A 11 9.38 -15.29 4.27
CA SER A 11 10.20 -14.44 3.39
C SER A 11 9.35 -13.50 2.53
N LEU A 12 8.19 -13.97 2.04
CA LEU A 12 7.25 -13.15 1.28
C LEU A 12 6.64 -12.06 2.17
N ILE A 13 6.23 -12.41 3.39
CA ILE A 13 5.74 -11.46 4.40
C ILE A 13 6.83 -10.44 4.74
N TYR A 14 8.05 -10.89 5.03
CA TYR A 14 9.18 -10.01 5.33
C TYR A 14 9.49 -9.07 4.17
N PHE A 15 9.48 -9.56 2.92
CA PHE A 15 9.69 -8.73 1.74
C PHE A 15 8.57 -7.70 1.56
N TYR A 16 7.31 -8.10 1.76
CA TYR A 16 6.15 -7.22 1.66
C TYR A 16 6.20 -6.13 2.74
N VAL A 17 6.48 -6.51 3.99
CA VAL A 17 6.65 -5.60 5.12
C VAL A 17 7.84 -4.67 4.88
N LYS A 18 9.00 -5.17 4.44
CA LYS A 18 10.18 -4.35 4.15
C LYS A 18 9.93 -3.36 3.00
N ARG A 19 9.15 -3.76 1.98
CA ARG A 19 8.75 -2.89 0.87
C ARG A 19 7.74 -1.83 1.32
N PHE A 20 6.78 -2.20 2.17
CA PHE A 20 5.83 -1.28 2.79
C PHE A 20 6.54 -0.27 3.71
N LEU A 21 7.45 -0.72 4.57
CA LEU A 21 8.27 0.16 5.40
C LEU A 21 9.22 1.06 4.58
N ARG A 22 9.67 0.59 3.41
CA ARG A 22 10.47 1.41 2.49
C ARG A 22 9.64 2.43 1.73
N SER A 23 8.35 2.17 1.47
CA SER A 23 7.40 3.19 0.98
C SER A 23 7.05 4.21 2.08
N ARG A 24 7.02 3.77 3.35
CA ARG A 24 6.86 4.60 4.56
C ARG A 24 7.95 5.68 4.67
N GLN A 25 9.19 5.34 4.29
CA GLN A 25 10.34 6.28 4.29
C GLN A 25 10.46 7.15 3.02
N ARG A 26 9.83 6.74 1.90
CA ARG A 26 9.93 7.46 0.61
C ARG A 26 8.72 8.35 0.29
N GLY A 27 7.84 8.60 1.26
CA GLY A 27 6.86 9.68 1.17
C GLY A 27 5.80 9.44 0.08
N GLY A 28 4.99 8.40 0.19
CA GLY A 28 3.75 8.26 -0.59
C GLY A 28 2.50 8.47 0.26
N LEU A 29 2.31 7.56 1.23
CA LEU A 29 1.14 7.54 2.11
C LEU A 29 1.20 8.61 3.21
N LEU A 30 2.41 8.92 3.70
CA LEU A 30 2.65 9.85 4.81
C LEU A 30 3.06 11.27 4.36
N GLN A 31 2.95 11.59 3.06
CA GLN A 31 3.16 12.97 2.59
C GLN A 31 1.94 13.80 2.96
N GLY A 32 1.86 14.18 4.22
CA GLY A 32 0.85 15.07 4.75
C GLY A 32 1.26 15.40 6.17
N ASN A 33 1.33 16.70 6.48
CA ASN A 33 1.67 17.19 7.81
C ASN A 33 0.80 16.55 8.92
N ALA A 34 -0.38 16.02 8.56
CA ALA A 34 -1.31 15.36 9.46
C ALA A 34 -0.75 14.10 10.15
N VAL A 35 -0.03 13.19 9.46
CA VAL A 35 0.44 11.93 10.10
C VAL A 35 1.84 12.05 10.70
N ARG A 36 2.68 12.94 10.16
CA ARG A 36 4.07 13.11 10.65
C ARG A 36 4.18 14.02 11.87
N ASN A 37 3.22 14.93 12.07
CA ASN A 37 3.28 15.95 13.12
C ASN A 37 2.17 15.84 14.18
N LYS A 38 1.29 14.82 14.08
CA LYS A 38 0.23 14.58 15.06
C LYS A 38 0.69 13.53 16.06
N PHE A 39 0.50 13.82 17.34
CA PHE A 39 0.60 12.83 18.40
C PHE A 39 -0.73 12.07 18.49
N TYR A 40 -0.65 10.75 18.52
CA TYR A 40 -1.82 9.86 18.62
C TYR A 40 -1.87 9.29 20.04
N ALA A 41 -2.99 9.48 20.72
CA ALA A 41 -3.16 8.99 22.09
C ALA A 41 -3.44 7.48 22.11
N THR A 42 -4.05 6.96 21.04
CA THR A 42 -4.34 5.52 20.90
C THR A 42 -3.93 4.98 19.53
N ALA A 43 -3.79 3.66 19.44
CA ALA A 43 -3.56 2.96 18.17
C ALA A 43 -4.76 3.09 17.21
N GLU A 44 -5.97 3.21 17.74
CA GLU A 44 -7.20 3.34 16.95
C GLU A 44 -7.27 4.68 16.23
N GLU A 45 -6.89 5.77 16.90
CA GLU A 45 -6.79 7.10 16.27
C GLU A 45 -5.77 7.11 15.12
N LEU A 46 -4.62 6.45 15.31
CA LEU A 46 -3.62 6.31 14.25
C LEU A 46 -4.17 5.49 13.08
N GLN A 47 -4.85 4.37 13.38
CA GLN A 47 -5.42 3.50 12.35
C GLN A 47 -6.45 4.24 11.50
N ASN A 48 -7.37 4.98 12.13
CA ASN A 48 -8.38 5.78 11.44
C ASN A 48 -7.78 6.84 10.50
N ASP A 49 -6.76 7.57 10.94
CA ASP A 49 -6.08 8.54 10.07
C ASP A 49 -5.36 7.87 8.90
N LEU A 50 -4.75 6.70 9.13
CA LEU A 50 -4.10 5.93 8.08
C LEU A 50 -5.11 5.43 7.04
N ASP A 51 -6.27 4.95 7.47
CA ASP A 51 -7.33 4.44 6.59
C ASP A 51 -7.93 5.56 5.73
N ASN A 52 -8.19 6.72 6.35
CA ASN A 52 -8.61 7.92 5.62
C ASN A 52 -7.57 8.34 4.58
N ARG A 53 -6.28 8.30 4.97
CA ARG A 53 -5.20 8.69 4.06
C ARG A 53 -5.01 7.70 2.92
N LEU A 54 -5.20 6.41 3.18
CA LEU A 54 -5.15 5.35 2.19
C LEU A 54 -6.28 5.51 1.17
N THR A 55 -7.49 5.83 1.63
CA THR A 55 -8.65 6.13 0.78
C THR A 55 -8.34 7.29 -0.16
N TYR A 56 -7.89 8.42 0.37
CA TYR A 56 -7.49 9.58 -0.44
C TYR A 56 -6.39 9.23 -1.45
N TYR A 57 -5.34 8.54 -1.02
CA TYR A 57 -4.21 8.18 -1.87
C TYR A 57 -4.63 7.26 -3.03
N ASN A 58 -5.52 6.31 -2.76
CA ASN A 58 -5.93 5.29 -3.74
C ASN A 58 -7.07 5.75 -4.66
N ASN A 59 -7.97 6.60 -4.18
CA ASN A 59 -9.24 6.89 -4.87
C ASN A 59 -9.39 8.34 -5.31
N GLU A 60 -8.57 9.27 -4.81
CA GLU A 60 -8.76 10.70 -5.08
C GLU A 60 -7.54 11.33 -5.72
N ARG A 61 -6.33 10.90 -5.33
CA ARG A 61 -5.10 11.50 -5.84
C ARG A 61 -4.64 10.88 -7.17
N PRO A 62 -4.52 11.67 -8.26
CA PRO A 62 -3.81 11.24 -9.46
C PRO A 62 -2.30 11.16 -9.20
N HIS A 63 -1.64 10.11 -9.69
CA HIS A 63 -0.19 9.94 -9.54
C HIS A 63 0.52 10.01 -10.89
N GLY A 64 1.43 10.98 -11.03
CA GLY A 64 2.24 11.17 -12.24
C GLY A 64 3.37 10.15 -12.45
N GLY A 65 3.48 9.13 -11.60
CA GLY A 65 4.46 8.07 -11.79
C GLY A 65 4.17 7.27 -13.06
N TYR A 66 5.22 6.80 -13.76
CA TYR A 66 5.12 6.08 -15.03
C TYR A 66 4.08 4.93 -15.04
N ARG A 67 3.92 4.22 -13.91
CA ARG A 67 2.97 3.11 -13.79
C ARG A 67 1.51 3.55 -13.77
N ASN A 68 1.23 4.73 -13.24
CA ASN A 68 -0.11 5.24 -13.08
C ASN A 68 -0.47 6.22 -14.20
N MET A 69 0.51 6.84 -14.85
CA MET A 69 0.32 7.73 -16.00
C MET A 69 -0.69 8.87 -15.71
N GLY A 70 -0.64 9.42 -14.49
CA GLY A 70 -1.60 10.45 -14.06
C GLY A 70 -2.93 9.90 -13.54
N ARG A 71 -3.17 8.59 -13.61
CA ARG A 71 -4.38 7.95 -13.06
C ARG A 71 -4.26 7.70 -11.56
N ARG A 72 -5.39 7.44 -10.94
CA ARG A 72 -5.48 7.03 -9.54
C ARG A 72 -5.04 5.56 -9.42
N PRO A 73 -4.45 5.15 -8.28
CA PRO A 73 -3.97 3.78 -8.12
C PRO A 73 -5.06 2.74 -8.30
N ILE A 74 -6.29 3.03 -7.85
CA ILE A 74 -7.41 2.10 -7.97
C ILE A 74 -7.76 1.80 -9.44
N GLU A 75 -7.63 2.78 -10.32
CA GLU A 75 -7.91 2.64 -11.75
C GLU A 75 -6.89 1.72 -12.42
N THR A 76 -5.60 1.92 -12.11
CA THR A 76 -4.51 1.07 -12.60
C THR A 76 -4.64 -0.38 -12.12
N VAL A 77 -5.04 -0.58 -10.86
CA VAL A 77 -5.27 -1.93 -10.32
C VAL A 77 -6.48 -2.59 -10.99
N GLY A 78 -7.57 -1.85 -11.21
CA GLY A 78 -8.75 -2.35 -11.90
C GLY A 78 -8.41 -2.84 -13.32
N GLU A 79 -7.61 -2.09 -14.06
CA GLU A 79 -7.12 -2.52 -15.37
C GLU A 79 -6.23 -3.75 -15.30
N GLY A 80 -5.31 -3.80 -14.33
CA GLY A 80 -4.43 -4.96 -14.13
C GLY A 80 -5.20 -6.25 -13.86
N LYS A 81 -6.33 -6.20 -13.14
CA LYS A 81 -7.20 -7.37 -12.93
C LYS A 81 -7.77 -7.92 -14.22
N ASN A 82 -8.09 -7.04 -15.18
CA ASN A 82 -8.65 -7.44 -16.47
C ASN A 82 -7.61 -8.13 -17.37
N LEU A 83 -6.32 -8.03 -17.03
CA LEU A 83 -5.23 -8.72 -17.73
C LEU A 83 -4.99 -10.15 -17.21
N ILE A 84 -5.56 -10.51 -16.06
CA ILE A 84 -5.47 -11.88 -15.54
C ILE A 84 -6.47 -12.74 -16.33
N PRO A 85 -6.02 -13.78 -17.05
CA PRO A 85 -6.92 -14.68 -17.76
C PRO A 85 -7.95 -15.26 -16.77
N LYS A 86 -9.23 -15.19 -17.11
CA LYS A 86 -10.32 -15.68 -16.25
C LYS A 86 -10.24 -17.18 -15.94
N GLU A 87 -9.46 -17.90 -16.74
CA GLU A 87 -9.18 -19.33 -16.62
C GLU A 87 -8.17 -19.64 -15.49
N ALA A 88 -7.45 -18.63 -15.01
CA ALA A 88 -6.39 -18.73 -14.01
C ALA A 88 -6.77 -18.16 -12.63
N ALA A 89 -8.05 -17.79 -12.43
CA ALA A 89 -8.57 -17.11 -11.23
C ALA A 89 -9.49 -18.01 -10.40
#